data_AF-A0A7K4VQP1-F1
#
_entry.id   AF-A0A7K4VQP1-F1
#
_cell.length_a   1.000
_cell.length_b   1.000
_cell.length_c   1.000
_cell.angle_alpha   90.00
_cell.angle_beta   90.00
_cell.angle_gamma   90.00
#
_symmetry.space_group_name_H-M   'P 1'
#
loop_
_entity.id
_entity.type
_entity.pdbx_description
1 polymer ?
#
loop_
_entity_poly.entity_id
_entity_poly.type
_entity_poly.pdbx_seq_one_letter_code
_entity_poly.pdbx_strand_id
1 'polypeptide(L)'
;VLDALYMDEMVTSIRNWMKSPASSGVGTEEPENICDSLKNVYILIVEGFLLYNYEPLNELWNRRYFLTLPYEECKRRRSTRVYQPADTPGYFDGHVWPMYLKYKNELEENASMQVDYLDGTKSQEELLSYVYSDIIQELNKLRE
;
A
#
# COMPACT_ATOMS: atom_id res chain seq x y z
N VAL A 1 15.76 -13.44 -6.79
CA VAL A 1 14.83 -12.96 -5.74
C VAL A 1 14.10 -11.76 -6.31
N LEU A 2 12.79 -11.66 -6.12
CA LEU A 2 12.00 -10.48 -6.49
C LEU A 2 12.07 -9.54 -5.30
N ASP A 3 12.76 -8.41 -5.42
CA ASP A 3 12.97 -7.49 -4.31
C ASP A 3 12.82 -6.05 -4.77
N ALA A 4 12.29 -5.21 -3.88
CA ALA A 4 12.20 -3.78 -4.10
C ALA A 4 13.43 -3.08 -3.51
N LEU A 5 13.77 -1.93 -4.06
CA LEU A 5 14.88 -1.14 -3.54
C LEU A 5 14.51 -0.49 -2.21
N TYR A 6 15.48 -0.35 -1.31
CA TYR A 6 15.36 0.42 -0.07
C TYR A 6 14.31 -0.12 0.95
N MET A 7 14.00 -1.41 0.91
CA MET A 7 13.03 -2.00 1.85
C MET A 7 13.47 -1.90 3.32
N ASP A 8 14.76 -2.06 3.61
CA ASP A 8 15.31 -1.88 4.98
C ASP A 8 15.14 -0.45 5.49
N GLU A 9 15.34 0.54 4.61
CA GLU A 9 15.16 1.97 4.92
C GLU A 9 13.68 2.28 5.15
N MET A 10 12.79 1.67 4.37
CA MET A 10 11.34 1.78 4.55
C MET A 10 10.92 1.22 5.92
N VAL A 11 11.36 0.01 6.29
CA VAL A 11 11.10 -0.58 7.62
C VAL A 11 11.57 0.34 8.72
N THR A 12 12.78 0.88 8.60
CA THR A 12 13.36 1.79 9.59
C THR A 12 12.51 3.04 9.73
N SER A 13 12.06 3.62 8.62
CA SER A 13 11.21 4.81 8.58
C SER A 13 9.84 4.55 9.22
N ILE A 14 9.19 3.43 8.89
CA ILE A 14 7.91 3.04 9.48
C ILE A 14 8.04 2.84 10.99
N ARG A 15 9.06 2.09 11.43
CA ARG A 15 9.29 1.84 12.87
C ARG A 15 9.62 3.12 13.64
N ASN A 16 10.34 4.05 13.03
CA ASN A 16 10.62 5.35 13.65
C ASN A 16 9.34 6.20 13.76
N TRP A 17 8.50 6.20 12.72
CA TRP A 17 7.19 6.87 12.77
C TRP A 17 6.29 6.27 13.86
N MET A 18 6.24 4.94 13.99
CA MET A 18 5.46 4.25 15.03
C MET A 18 5.87 4.62 16.47
N LYS A 19 7.14 4.98 16.70
CA LYS A 19 7.63 5.40 18.03
C LYS A 19 7.13 6.80 18.43
N SER A 20 6.92 7.68 17.45
CA SER A 20 6.48 9.05 17.70
C SER A 20 5.67 9.61 16.52
N PRO A 21 4.40 9.17 16.36
CA PRO A 21 3.58 9.60 15.23
C PRO A 21 3.29 11.11 15.23
N ALA A 22 3.18 11.71 16.42
CA ALA A 22 2.87 13.13 16.62
C ALA A 22 3.99 14.09 16.18
N SER A 23 5.25 13.65 16.20
CA SER A 23 6.39 14.51 15.86
C SER A 23 6.72 14.57 14.35
N SER A 24 6.04 13.75 13.54
CA SER A 24 6.33 13.60 12.11
C SER A 24 5.34 14.35 11.20
N GLY A 25 4.40 15.12 11.77
CA GLY A 25 3.37 15.84 11.04
C GLY A 25 3.90 17.10 10.33
N VAL A 26 3.61 17.21 9.03
CA VAL A 26 3.46 18.51 8.36
C VAL A 26 2.24 19.18 9.00
N GLY A 27 2.45 20.36 9.57
CA GLY A 27 1.47 21.07 10.42
C GLY A 27 0.09 21.14 9.79
N THR A 28 -0.89 20.61 10.52
CA THR A 28 -2.27 21.08 10.43
C THR A 28 -2.54 21.79 11.74
N GLU A 29 -2.91 23.06 11.66
CA GLU A 29 -3.25 23.91 12.80
C GLU A 29 -4.30 23.19 13.67
N GLU A 30 -3.95 22.93 14.94
CA GLU A 30 -4.90 22.37 15.89
C GLU A 30 -6.00 23.39 16.19
N PRO A 31 -7.30 23.04 16.09
CA PRO A 31 -8.32 23.78 16.80
C PRO A 31 -8.17 23.43 18.28
N GLU A 32 -7.72 24.40 19.08
CA GLU A 32 -7.74 24.29 20.54
C GLU A 32 -9.16 23.98 21.03
N ASN A 33 -9.26 22.98 21.92
CA ASN A 33 -10.39 22.61 22.79
C ASN A 33 -11.45 21.64 22.21
N ILE A 34 -11.24 20.32 22.35
CA ILE A 34 -12.23 19.38 22.89
C ILE A 34 -11.51 18.31 23.75
N CYS A 35 -12.19 17.90 24.82
CA CYS A 35 -11.76 17.15 26.00
C CYS A 35 -10.71 16.02 25.89
N ASP A 36 -9.93 15.96 26.97
CA ASP A 36 -9.10 14.87 27.47
C ASP A 36 -9.92 13.56 27.59
N SER A 37 -9.68 12.58 26.70
CA SER A 37 -9.90 11.11 26.86
C SER A 37 -10.00 10.32 25.54
N LEU A 38 -9.94 10.97 24.37
CA LEU A 38 -9.82 10.23 23.10
C LEU A 38 -8.35 9.96 22.81
N LYS A 39 -7.95 8.67 22.80
CA LYS A 39 -6.66 8.27 22.23
C LYS A 39 -6.61 8.77 20.77
N ASN A 40 -5.76 9.76 20.49
CA ASN A 40 -5.52 10.20 19.12
C ASN A 40 -5.04 9.02 18.28
N VAL A 41 -5.79 8.69 17.22
CA VAL A 41 -5.42 7.63 16.28
C VAL A 41 -4.69 8.26 15.10
N TYR A 42 -3.44 7.85 14.91
CA TYR A 42 -2.62 8.28 13.77
C TYR A 42 -2.66 7.19 12.69
N ILE A 43 -2.79 7.61 11.43
CA ILE A 43 -2.87 6.70 10.27
C ILE A 43 -1.61 6.87 9.43
N LEU A 44 -0.95 5.75 9.12
CA LEU A 44 0.14 5.69 8.15
C LEU A 44 -0.31 4.86 6.96
N ILE A 45 -0.26 5.44 5.76
CA ILE A 45 -0.47 4.73 4.50
C ILE A 45 0.90 4.48 3.89
N VAL A 46 1.21 3.20 3.64
CA VAL A 46 2.42 2.78 2.91
C VAL A 46 1.99 2.18 1.58
N GLU A 47 2.57 2.67 0.49
CA GLU A 47 2.28 2.22 -0.87
C GLU A 47 3.54 1.73 -1.57
N GLY A 48 3.39 0.72 -2.42
CA GLY A 48 4.48 0.09 -3.14
C GLY A 48 4.05 -1.21 -3.84
N PHE A 49 4.81 -1.63 -4.84
CA PHE A 49 4.41 -2.74 -5.72
C PHE A 49 4.88 -4.14 -5.24
N LEU A 50 5.69 -4.23 -4.18
CA LEU A 50 6.23 -5.49 -3.59
C LEU A 50 6.27 -5.44 -2.05
N LEU A 51 5.26 -4.86 -1.41
CA LEU A 51 5.27 -4.68 0.05
C LEU A 51 5.06 -5.97 0.84
N TYR A 52 4.22 -6.87 0.34
CA TYR A 52 3.64 -7.95 1.14
C TYR A 52 4.41 -9.27 1.09
N ASN A 53 5.41 -9.39 0.21
CA ASN A 53 6.32 -10.54 0.20
C ASN A 53 7.65 -10.24 0.92
N TYR A 54 7.75 -9.08 1.57
CA TYR A 54 8.91 -8.69 2.35
C TYR A 54 8.64 -8.89 3.85
N GLU A 55 9.17 -9.99 4.38
CA GLU A 55 8.87 -10.51 5.73
C GLU A 55 8.94 -9.46 6.86
N PRO A 56 9.96 -8.57 6.94
CA PRO A 56 10.04 -7.59 8.02
C PRO A 56 8.87 -6.60 8.12
N LEU A 57 8.07 -6.46 7.06
CA LEU A 57 6.86 -5.63 7.05
C LEU A 57 5.59 -6.41 7.41
N ASN A 58 5.60 -7.74 7.35
CA ASN A 58 4.37 -8.54 7.45
C ASN A 58 3.61 -8.36 8.75
N GLU A 59 4.30 -8.07 9.85
CA GLU A 59 3.71 -7.85 11.17
C GLU A 59 3.18 -6.43 11.38
N LEU A 60 3.46 -5.49 10.47
CA LEU A 60 3.17 -4.06 10.66
C LEU A 60 1.78 -3.65 10.16
N TRP A 61 1.13 -4.46 9.32
CA TRP A 61 -0.07 -4.05 8.62
C TRP A 61 -1.36 -4.32 9.40
N ASN A 62 -2.11 -3.26 9.70
CA ASN A 62 -3.47 -3.37 10.20
C ASN A 62 -4.48 -3.70 9.08
N ARG A 63 -4.24 -3.17 7.87
CA ARG A 63 -5.07 -3.40 6.68
C ARG A 63 -4.19 -3.49 5.44
N ARG A 64 -4.56 -4.33 4.47
CA ARG A 64 -3.82 -4.56 3.22
C ARG A 64 -4.77 -4.42 2.03
N TYR A 65 -4.38 -3.65 1.04
CA TYR A 65 -5.12 -3.46 -0.21
C TYR A 65 -4.21 -3.77 -1.38
N PHE A 66 -4.73 -4.46 -2.39
CA PHE A 66 -3.96 -4.82 -3.57
C PHE A 66 -4.71 -4.46 -4.84
N LEU A 67 -4.21 -3.48 -5.60
CA LEU A 67 -4.79 -3.11 -6.88
C LEU A 67 -4.41 -4.13 -7.96
N THR A 68 -5.42 -4.67 -8.63
CA THR A 68 -5.26 -5.61 -9.75
C THR A 68 -5.66 -4.95 -11.06
N LEU A 69 -4.99 -5.31 -12.15
CA LEU A 69 -5.34 -4.89 -13.50
C LEU A 69 -5.22 -6.09 -14.45
N PRO A 70 -6.11 -6.22 -15.44
CA PRO A 70 -5.90 -7.15 -16.54
C PRO A 70 -4.60 -6.81 -17.30
N TYR A 71 -3.95 -7.83 -17.84
CA TYR A 71 -2.68 -7.72 -18.57
C TYR A 71 -2.68 -6.59 -19.61
N GLU A 72 -3.70 -6.55 -20.48
CA GLU A 72 -3.77 -5.57 -21.58
C GLU A 72 -3.84 -4.13 -21.06
N GLU A 73 -4.66 -3.88 -20.02
CA GLU A 73 -4.80 -2.55 -19.45
C GLU A 73 -3.54 -2.14 -18.69
N CYS A 74 -2.90 -3.07 -17.98
CA CYS A 74 -1.64 -2.82 -17.30
C CYS A 74 -0.53 -2.46 -18.31
N LYS A 75 -0.40 -3.23 -19.39
CA LYS A 75 0.57 -2.98 -20.47
C LYS A 75 0.33 -1.63 -21.13
N ARG A 76 -0.93 -1.31 -21.45
CA ARG A 76 -1.32 -0.03 -22.02
C ARG A 76 -0.93 1.13 -21.10
N ARG A 77 -1.29 1.09 -19.81
CA ARG A 77 -0.92 2.13 -18.84
C ARG A 77 0.60 2.26 -18.68
N ARG A 78 1.32 1.14 -18.55
CA ARG A 78 2.79 1.14 -18.41
C ARG A 78 3.46 1.77 -19.63
N SER A 79 3.01 1.48 -20.84
CA SER A 79 3.58 2.04 -22.07
C SER A 79 3.48 3.57 -22.17
N THR A 80 2.57 4.19 -21.39
CA THR A 80 2.44 5.66 -21.32
C THR A 80 3.35 6.31 -20.26
N ARG A 81 3.97 5.51 -19.39
CA ARG A 81 4.84 5.98 -18.30
C ARG A 81 6.30 5.86 -18.73
N VAL A 82 7.08 6.92 -18.51
CA VAL A 82 8.52 6.91 -18.76
C VAL A 82 9.25 6.54 -17.47
N TYR A 83 9.95 5.40 -17.48
CA TYR A 83 10.81 4.93 -16.39
C TYR A 83 12.26 5.37 -16.59
N GLN A 84 13.05 5.33 -15.51
CA GLN A 84 14.50 5.55 -15.53
C GLN A 84 15.20 4.35 -14.87
N PRO A 85 15.99 3.55 -15.61
CA PRO A 85 16.13 3.59 -17.08
C PRO A 85 14.81 3.26 -17.80
N ALA A 86 14.68 3.66 -19.06
CA ALA A 86 13.51 3.35 -19.87
C ALA A 86 13.36 1.83 -20.09
N ASP A 87 12.12 1.36 -20.17
CA ASP A 87 11.80 -0.04 -20.49
C ASP A 87 12.39 -0.39 -21.89
N THR A 88 13.13 -1.50 -21.97
CA THR A 88 13.63 -2.02 -23.25
C THR A 88 12.51 -2.74 -24.03
N PRO A 89 12.63 -2.92 -25.35
CA PRO A 89 11.64 -3.67 -26.13
C PRO A 89 11.40 -5.07 -25.54
N GLY A 90 10.12 -5.42 -25.30
CA GLY A 90 9.72 -6.71 -24.72
C GLY A 90 9.85 -6.79 -23.18
N TYR A 91 10.32 -5.74 -22.50
CA TYR A 91 10.54 -5.77 -21.05
C TYR A 91 9.27 -6.06 -20.24
N PHE A 92 8.12 -5.53 -20.67
CA PHE A 92 6.85 -5.80 -19.99
C PHE A 92 6.50 -7.30 -20.01
N ASP A 93 6.57 -7.90 -21.19
CA ASP A 93 6.16 -9.29 -21.42
C ASP A 93 7.18 -10.29 -20.86
N GLY A 94 8.47 -9.97 -21.00
CA GLY A 94 9.56 -10.85 -20.58
C GLY A 94 9.93 -10.73 -19.11
N HIS A 95 9.53 -9.65 -18.43
CA HIS A 95 9.95 -9.40 -17.05
C HIS A 95 8.82 -8.89 -16.15
N VAL A 96 8.25 -7.72 -16.44
CA VAL A 96 7.31 -7.03 -15.53
C VAL A 96 6.11 -7.92 -15.20
N TRP A 97 5.45 -8.45 -16.23
CA TRP A 97 4.24 -9.24 -16.04
C TRP A 97 4.52 -10.61 -15.42
N PRO A 98 5.53 -11.39 -15.84
CA PRO A 98 5.93 -12.61 -15.15
C PRO A 98 6.24 -12.39 -13.66
N MET A 99 6.95 -11.31 -13.32
CA MET A 99 7.28 -11.01 -11.91
C MET A 99 6.04 -10.58 -11.11
N TYR A 100 5.11 -9.84 -11.71
CA TYR A 100 3.81 -9.55 -11.11
C TYR A 100 3.01 -10.82 -10.81
N LEU A 101 2.90 -11.74 -11.78
CA LEU A 101 2.18 -13.00 -11.59
C LEU A 101 2.81 -13.85 -10.49
N LYS A 102 4.16 -13.90 -10.46
CA LYS A 102 4.88 -14.57 -9.38
C LYS A 102 4.52 -13.98 -8.02
N TYR A 103 4.56 -12.65 -7.88
CA TYR A 103 4.21 -11.98 -6.61
C TYR A 103 2.76 -12.23 -6.21
N LYS A 104 1.82 -12.08 -7.15
CA LYS A 104 0.40 -12.33 -6.89
C LYS A 104 0.16 -13.77 -6.42
N ASN A 105 0.79 -14.76 -7.05
CA ASN A 105 0.69 -16.15 -6.63
C ASN A 105 1.26 -16.37 -5.22
N GLU A 106 2.40 -15.77 -4.87
CA GLU A 106 2.98 -15.83 -3.52
C GLU A 106 2.00 -15.30 -2.45
N LEU A 107 1.20 -14.27 -2.76
CA LEU A 107 0.17 -13.74 -1.86
C LEU A 107 -1.05 -14.65 -1.77
N GLU A 108 -1.52 -15.18 -2.90
CA GLU A 108 -2.70 -16.05 -2.95
C GLU A 108 -2.46 -17.42 -2.30
N GLU A 109 -1.23 -17.94 -2.34
CA GLU A 109 -0.83 -19.17 -1.66
C GLU A 109 -0.72 -18.98 -0.13
N ASN A 110 -0.52 -17.74 0.34
CA ASN A 110 -0.44 -17.44 1.76
C ASN A 110 -1.84 -17.22 2.35
N ALA A 111 -2.51 -18.32 2.71
CA ALA A 111 -3.86 -18.30 3.29
C ALA A 111 -3.99 -17.48 4.60
N SER A 112 -2.88 -17.18 5.29
CA SER A 112 -2.88 -16.35 6.49
C SER A 112 -2.88 -14.85 6.19
N MET A 113 -2.59 -14.46 4.95
CA MET A 113 -2.48 -13.06 4.55
C MET A 113 -3.84 -12.55 4.04
N GLN A 114 -4.56 -11.83 4.89
CA GLN A 114 -5.79 -11.18 4.49
C GLN A 114 -5.47 -9.92 3.66
N VAL A 115 -5.75 -9.98 2.36
CA VAL A 115 -5.55 -8.90 1.40
C VAL A 115 -6.86 -8.62 0.68
N ASP A 116 -7.26 -7.35 0.66
CA ASP A 116 -8.42 -6.91 -0.11
C ASP A 116 -7.99 -6.57 -1.54
N TYR A 117 -8.39 -7.41 -2.49
CA TYR A 117 -8.09 -7.20 -3.90
C TYR A 117 -9.06 -6.21 -4.53
N LEU A 118 -8.53 -5.11 -5.04
CA LEU A 118 -9.28 -4.02 -5.65
C LEU A 118 -9.14 -4.08 -7.17
N ASP A 119 -10.23 -3.83 -7.88
CA ASP A 119 -10.22 -3.69 -9.34
C ASP A 119 -9.70 -2.31 -9.74
N GLY A 120 -8.46 -2.26 -10.20
CA GLY A 120 -7.79 -1.03 -10.62
C GLY A 120 -8.30 -0.43 -11.94
N THR A 121 -9.26 -1.09 -12.61
CA THR A 121 -9.95 -0.53 -13.78
C THR A 121 -11.03 0.49 -13.42
N LYS A 122 -11.47 0.48 -12.15
CA LYS A 122 -12.43 1.44 -11.58
C LYS A 122 -11.90 2.87 -11.58
N SER A 123 -12.83 3.82 -11.43
CA SER A 123 -12.46 5.23 -11.29
C SER A 123 -11.73 5.48 -9.97
N GLN A 124 -10.93 6.55 -9.94
CA GLN A 124 -10.25 6.97 -8.71
C GLN A 124 -11.23 7.27 -7.58
N GLU A 125 -12.37 7.89 -7.90
CA GLU A 125 -13.42 8.23 -6.92
C GLU A 125 -14.05 6.98 -6.30
N GLU A 126 -14.34 5.95 -7.11
CA GLU A 126 -14.87 4.68 -6.62
C GLU A 126 -13.89 3.99 -5.69
N LEU A 127 -12.61 3.88 -6.09
CA LEU A 127 -11.57 3.26 -5.28
C LEU A 127 -11.33 4.03 -3.98
N LEU A 128 -11.26 5.37 -4.05
CA LEU A 128 -11.12 6.23 -2.88
C LEU A 128 -12.30 6.05 -1.92
N SER A 129 -13.53 6.09 -2.43
CA SER A 129 -14.74 5.93 -1.62
C SER A 129 -14.77 4.58 -0.91
N TYR A 130 -14.37 3.50 -1.60
CA TYR A 130 -14.28 2.17 -1.02
C TYR A 130 -13.25 2.11 0.11
N VAL A 131 -12.00 2.47 -0.18
CA VAL A 131 -10.89 2.41 0.80
C VAL A 131 -11.15 3.33 1.99
N TYR A 132 -11.68 4.53 1.75
CA TYR A 132 -12.04 5.46 2.81
C TYR A 132 -13.10 4.85 3.73
N SER A 133 -14.17 4.30 3.15
CA SER A 133 -15.27 3.72 3.93
C SER A 133 -14.81 2.53 4.77
N ASP A 134 -13.93 1.67 4.22
CA ASP A 134 -13.34 0.55 4.95
C ASP A 134 -12.45 1.04 6.12
N ILE A 135 -11.57 2.01 5.88
CA ILE A 135 -10.73 2.59 6.94
C ILE A 135 -11.58 3.20 8.06
N ILE A 136 -12.65 3.93 7.73
CA ILE A 136 -13.54 4.50 8.75
C ILE A 136 -14.22 3.41 9.57
N GLN A 137 -14.63 2.29 8.95
CA GLN A 137 -15.19 1.16 9.69
C GLN A 137 -14.17 0.55 10.65
N GLU A 138 -12.93 0.34 10.21
CA GLU A 138 -11.85 -0.15 11.08
C GLU A 138 -11.54 0.80 12.24
N LEU A 139 -11.53 2.12 11.98
CA LEU A 139 -11.33 3.12 13.03
C LEU A 139 -12.47 3.13 14.06
N ASN A 140 -13.71 2.89 13.63
CA ASN A 140 -14.85 2.80 14.54
C ASN A 140 -14.73 1.58 15.46
N LYS A 141 -14.29 0.42 14.94
CA LYS A 141 -14.04 -0.78 15.76
C LYS A 141 -12.99 -0.57 16.85
N LEU A 142 -12.02 0.33 16.64
CA LEU A 142 -10.99 0.67 17.63
C LEU A 142 -11.49 1.58 18.76
N ARG A 143 -12.67 2.20 18.58
CA ARG A 143 -13.28 3.13 19.55
C ARG A 143 -14.34 2.45 20.42
N GLU A 144 -14.75 1.24 20.05
CA GLU A 144 -15.61 0.34 20.83
C GLU A 144 -14.79 -0.41 21.89
#